data_AF-S6GGC1-F1
#
_entry.id   AF-S6GGC1-F1
#
_cell.length_a   1.000
_cell.length_b   1.000
_cell.length_c   1.000
_cell.angle_alpha   90.00
_cell.angle_beta   90.00
_cell.angle_gamma   90.00
#
_symmetry.space_group_name_H-M   'P 1'
#
loop_
_entity.id
_entity.type
_entity.pdbx_description
1 polymer ?
#
loop_
_entity_poly.entity_id
_entity_poly.type
_entity_poly.pdbx_seq_one_letter_code
_entity_poly.pdbx_strand_id
1 'polypeptide(L)'
;MKTLLPEFIDANLQGSEEGIDLVGLVALTLDDSSNIHSHADLSGKSIAMWVGLDPKIILAGVDYKSLDQAPNDETLLRMLSRKRVEVILGFMPDTLLAAKKLSIALPHSTDVWLIPKRLTQVVCHDTPQNRQFLLQYDQLMKGIKSSGKLREFMGPLVNLQDGSEEYY
;
A
#
# COMPACT_ATOMS: atom_id res chain seq x y z
N MET A 1 25.35 -0.94 9.53
CA MET A 1 25.48 -2.28 8.92
C MET A 1 24.12 -2.95 9.03
N LYS A 2 23.63 -3.48 7.91
CA LYS A 2 22.25 -3.96 7.67
C LYS A 2 21.83 -5.06 8.64
N THR A 3 20.60 -4.98 9.12
CA THR A 3 19.78 -6.16 9.39
C THR A 3 18.33 -5.79 9.07
N LEU A 4 18.04 -5.78 7.78
CA LEU A 4 16.73 -6.21 7.30
C LEU A 4 16.48 -7.62 7.88
N LEU A 5 15.24 -7.95 8.19
CA LEU A 5 14.86 -9.26 8.73
C LEU A 5 15.51 -10.38 7.90
N PRO A 6 16.33 -11.26 8.49
CA PRO A 6 17.19 -12.20 7.76
C PRO A 6 16.42 -13.21 6.89
N GLU A 7 15.15 -13.43 7.20
CA GLU A 7 14.27 -14.35 6.47
C GLU A 7 13.88 -13.90 5.05
N PHE A 8 14.02 -12.61 4.72
CA PHE A 8 13.70 -12.09 3.38
C PHE A 8 14.93 -11.79 2.51
N ILE A 9 16.13 -11.81 3.08
CA ILE A 9 17.37 -11.51 2.32
C ILE A 9 17.81 -12.73 1.47
N ASP A 10 17.44 -13.95 1.88
CA ASP A 10 17.88 -15.21 1.27
C ASP A 10 16.74 -16.09 0.72
N ALA A 11 15.50 -15.59 0.68
CA ALA A 11 14.34 -16.40 0.35
C ALA A 11 14.25 -16.85 -1.13
N ASN A 12 15.24 -16.49 -1.98
CA ASN A 12 15.29 -16.69 -3.43
C ASN A 12 13.88 -16.61 -4.04
N LEU A 13 13.29 -15.42 -4.05
CA LEU A 13 11.91 -15.21 -4.46
C LEU A 13 11.84 -14.71 -5.90
N GLN A 14 10.78 -15.12 -6.60
CA GLN A 14 10.41 -14.60 -7.91
C GLN A 14 8.95 -14.15 -7.90
N GLY A 15 8.68 -13.02 -8.56
CA GLY A 15 7.33 -12.48 -8.77
C GLY A 15 6.81 -12.77 -10.19
N SER A 16 5.50 -12.76 -10.35
CA SER A 16 4.81 -12.75 -11.66
C SER A 16 5.18 -11.48 -12.45
N GLU A 17 5.25 -11.57 -13.77
CA GLU A 17 5.44 -10.36 -14.61
C GLU A 17 4.17 -9.51 -14.62
N GLU A 18 3.00 -10.17 -14.63
CA GLU A 18 1.71 -9.51 -14.63
C GLU A 18 1.25 -9.20 -13.19
N GLY A 19 0.94 -7.93 -12.93
CA GLY A 19 0.29 -7.52 -11.69
C GLY A 19 -1.23 -7.58 -11.74
N ILE A 20 -1.87 -7.54 -10.57
CA ILE A 20 -3.34 -7.53 -10.40
C ILE A 20 -3.86 -6.09 -10.25
N ASP A 21 -3.10 -5.24 -9.56
CA ASP A 21 -3.46 -3.87 -9.24
C ASP A 21 -2.20 -3.01 -9.05
N LEU A 22 -2.35 -1.69 -9.04
CA LEU A 22 -1.31 -0.76 -8.58
C LEU A 22 -1.62 -0.28 -7.17
N VAL A 23 -0.74 -0.65 -6.24
CA VAL A 23 -0.86 -0.27 -4.83
C VAL A 23 0.37 0.51 -4.38
N GLY A 24 0.16 1.52 -3.55
CA GLY A 24 1.24 2.26 -2.90
C GLY A 24 0.84 2.66 -1.48
N LEU A 25 1.83 3.00 -0.67
CA LEU A 25 1.63 3.44 0.72
C LEU A 25 1.71 4.97 0.75
N VAL A 26 0.65 5.62 1.21
CA VAL A 26 0.52 7.08 1.23
C VAL A 26 0.18 7.55 2.65
N ALA A 27 0.58 8.78 2.98
CA ALA A 27 0.12 9.45 4.19
C ALA A 27 -1.30 9.98 3.97
N LEU A 28 -2.20 9.63 4.89
CA LEU A 28 -3.61 9.98 4.88
C LEU A 28 -3.98 10.73 6.15
N THR A 29 -4.79 11.77 6.01
CA THR A 29 -5.23 12.64 7.11
C THR A 29 -6.74 12.81 7.09
N LEU A 30 -7.30 13.49 8.09
CA LEU A 30 -8.76 13.70 8.16
C LEU A 30 -9.27 14.68 7.11
N ASP A 31 -8.46 15.69 6.80
CA ASP A 31 -8.77 16.79 5.91
C ASP A 31 -7.46 17.35 5.32
N ASP A 32 -7.60 18.29 4.39
CA ASP A 32 -6.50 18.95 3.68
C ASP A 32 -5.74 19.98 4.53
N SER A 33 -6.12 20.19 5.79
CA SER A 33 -5.48 21.19 6.67
C SER A 33 -4.11 20.74 7.20
N SER A 34 -3.82 19.44 7.09
CA SER A 34 -2.52 18.86 7.42
C SER A 34 -1.53 19.21 6.32
N ASN A 35 -0.78 20.30 6.48
CA ASN A 35 0.34 20.72 5.62
C ASN A 35 1.43 19.63 5.49
N ILE A 36 1.15 18.54 4.79
CA ILE A 36 2.03 17.38 4.58
C ILE A 36 2.24 17.26 3.08
N HIS A 37 3.38 17.76 2.61
CA HIS A 37 3.75 17.79 1.19
C HIS A 37 5.03 17.00 0.91
N SER A 38 5.72 16.59 1.96
CA SER A 38 6.94 15.81 1.89
C SER A 38 7.04 14.80 3.05
N HIS A 39 7.96 13.84 2.90
CA HIS A 39 8.29 12.90 3.96
C HIS A 39 8.68 13.59 5.28
N ALA A 40 9.40 14.71 5.19
CA ALA A 40 9.87 15.46 6.35
C ALA A 40 8.73 16.09 7.18
N ASP A 41 7.60 16.44 6.54
CA ASP A 41 6.44 17.07 7.20
C ASP A 41 5.70 16.12 8.14
N LEU A 42 6.03 14.83 8.12
CA LEU A 42 5.58 13.85 9.10
C LEU A 42 6.23 14.05 10.48
N SER A 43 7.29 14.85 10.58
CA SER A 43 7.96 15.13 11.85
C SER A 43 7.04 15.89 12.81
N GLY A 44 7.06 15.51 14.07
CA GLY A 44 6.19 16.03 15.12
C GLY A 44 4.75 15.52 15.08
N LYS A 45 4.39 14.65 14.13
CA LYS A 45 3.03 14.09 14.02
C LYS A 45 2.85 12.84 14.87
N SER A 46 1.62 12.64 15.33
CA SER A 46 1.14 11.33 15.80
C SER A 46 0.73 10.47 14.60
N ILE A 47 1.45 9.38 14.33
CA ILE A 47 1.32 8.54 13.14
C ILE A 47 0.82 7.14 13.53
N ALA A 48 -0.01 6.51 12.69
CA ALA A 48 -0.27 5.07 12.76
C ALA A 48 0.01 4.36 11.43
N MET A 49 0.48 3.11 11.50
CA MET A 49 0.77 2.27 10.31
C MET A 49 0.44 0.79 10.56
N TRP A 50 0.46 -0.04 9.52
CA TRP A 50 0.23 -1.48 9.69
C TRP A 50 1.30 -2.16 10.56
N VAL A 51 0.88 -3.17 11.32
CA VAL A 51 1.78 -4.18 11.90
C VAL A 51 2.47 -4.91 10.75
N GLY A 52 3.79 -5.06 10.82
CA GLY A 52 4.60 -5.71 9.79
C GLY A 52 5.35 -4.75 8.87
N LEU A 53 4.96 -3.47 8.83
CA LEU A 53 5.79 -2.43 8.22
C LEU A 53 6.89 -2.02 9.22
N ASP A 54 8.14 -1.94 8.75
CA ASP A 54 9.26 -1.50 9.59
C ASP A 54 9.34 0.05 9.61
N PRO A 55 9.04 0.70 10.75
CA PRO A 55 9.09 2.16 10.83
C PRO A 55 10.49 2.73 10.59
N LYS A 56 11.57 1.97 10.83
CA LYS A 56 12.93 2.43 10.55
C LYS A 56 13.21 2.58 9.07
N ILE A 57 12.45 1.89 8.23
CA ILE A 57 12.55 1.96 6.77
C ILE A 57 11.56 3.01 6.25
N ILE A 58 10.28 2.88 6.63
CA ILE A 58 9.20 3.72 6.10
C ILE A 58 9.31 5.18 6.58
N LEU A 59 9.70 5.39 7.83
CA LEU A 59 9.83 6.71 8.47
C LEU A 59 11.30 7.09 8.71
N ALA A 60 12.22 6.59 7.87
CA ALA A 60 13.64 6.87 8.01
C ALA A 60 13.90 8.40 8.00
N GLY A 61 14.45 8.93 9.10
CA GLY A 61 14.76 10.36 9.22
C GLY A 61 13.60 11.24 9.69
N VAL A 62 12.45 10.67 10.04
CA VAL A 62 11.30 11.40 10.61
C VAL A 62 11.33 11.32 12.14
N ASP A 63 11.28 12.47 12.81
CA ASP A 63 11.13 12.57 14.26
C ASP A 63 9.64 12.72 14.62
N TYR A 64 8.92 11.61 14.70
CA TYR A 64 7.47 11.61 14.99
C TYR A 64 7.17 11.78 16.49
N LYS A 65 6.02 12.39 16.81
CA LYS A 65 5.59 12.59 18.21
C LYS A 65 5.15 11.28 18.87
N SER A 66 4.45 10.43 18.14
CA SER A 66 4.06 9.09 18.59
C SER A 66 3.82 8.19 17.39
N LEU A 67 4.08 6.89 17.56
CA LEU A 67 3.82 5.88 16.56
C LEU A 67 2.97 4.76 17.18
N ASP A 68 1.79 4.55 16.61
CA ASP A 68 0.96 3.37 16.89
C ASP A 68 1.02 2.40 15.69
N GLN A 69 0.83 1.10 15.94
CA GLN A 69 0.64 0.11 14.87
C GLN A 69 -0.72 -0.59 14.99
N ALA A 70 -1.33 -0.89 13.85
CA ALA A 70 -2.64 -1.52 13.78
C ALA A 70 -2.63 -2.73 12.81
N PRO A 71 -3.48 -3.75 13.02
CA PRO A 71 -3.44 -4.96 12.20
C PRO A 71 -4.12 -4.80 10.83
N ASN A 72 -4.88 -3.73 10.59
CA ASN A 72 -5.64 -3.52 9.36
C ASN A 72 -6.06 -2.05 9.17
N ASP A 73 -6.52 -1.73 7.96
CA ASP A 73 -7.02 -0.41 7.58
C ASP A 73 -8.25 0.01 8.38
N GLU A 74 -9.17 -0.90 8.71
CA GLU A 74 -10.34 -0.54 9.49
C GLU A 74 -9.97 0.03 10.87
N THR A 75 -8.91 -0.48 11.49
CA THR A 75 -8.41 0.01 12.78
C THR A 75 -7.70 1.36 12.60
N LEU A 76 -6.84 1.50 11.58
CA LEU A 76 -6.18 2.78 11.28
C LEU A 76 -7.20 3.90 11.06
N LEU A 77 -8.20 3.66 10.22
CA LEU A 77 -9.25 4.61 9.91
C LEU A 77 -10.07 5.00 11.15
N ARG A 78 -10.32 4.07 12.07
CA ARG A 78 -10.97 4.37 13.36
C ARG A 78 -10.09 5.23 14.26
N MET A 79 -8.78 5.06 14.23
CA MET A 79 -7.85 5.90 14.99
C MET A 79 -7.81 7.32 14.42
N LEU A 80 -7.76 7.44 13.09
CA LEU A 80 -7.80 8.72 12.39
C LEU A 80 -9.13 9.45 12.65
N SER A 81 -10.27 8.82 12.36
CA SER A 81 -11.62 9.41 12.56
C SER A 81 -11.91 9.85 13.99
N ARG A 82 -11.28 9.22 14.98
CA ARG A 82 -11.39 9.59 16.40
C ARG A 82 -10.32 10.58 16.86
N LYS A 83 -9.50 11.12 15.95
CA LYS A 83 -8.41 12.05 16.24
C LYS A 83 -7.39 11.50 17.26
N ARG A 84 -7.23 10.17 17.32
CA ARG A 84 -6.20 9.53 18.15
C ARG A 84 -4.80 9.72 17.54
N VAL A 85 -4.75 9.76 16.22
CA VAL A 85 -3.56 10.07 15.43
C VAL A 85 -3.91 11.17 14.43
N GLU A 86 -2.91 11.88 13.95
CA GLU A 86 -3.03 12.92 12.94
C GLU A 86 -2.87 12.35 11.52
N VAL A 87 -2.07 11.29 11.39
CA VAL A 87 -1.73 10.67 10.10
C VAL A 87 -1.86 9.16 10.22
N ILE A 88 -2.40 8.52 9.19
CA ILE A 88 -2.23 7.07 8.99
C ILE A 88 -1.43 6.83 7.72
N LEU A 89 -0.62 5.78 7.71
CA LEU A 89 0.03 5.27 6.50
C LEU A 89 -0.84 4.13 5.97
N GLY A 90 -1.55 4.38 4.88
CA GLY A 90 -2.52 3.44 4.30
C GLY A 90 -2.16 3.04 2.88
N PHE A 91 -2.52 1.81 2.52
CA PHE A 91 -2.35 1.32 1.15
C PHE A 91 -3.53 1.77 0.29
N MET A 92 -3.24 2.46 -0.81
CA MET A 92 -4.25 2.89 -1.78
C MET A 92 -4.34 1.89 -2.93
N PRO A 93 -5.55 1.54 -3.40
CA PRO A 93 -6.87 2.11 -3.03
C PRO A 93 -7.56 1.44 -1.83
N ASP A 94 -6.97 0.40 -1.23
CA ASP A 94 -7.59 -0.45 -0.21
C ASP A 94 -8.14 0.31 1.00
N THR A 95 -7.40 1.31 1.48
CA THR A 95 -7.83 2.14 2.60
C THR A 95 -9.11 2.93 2.29
N LEU A 96 -9.33 3.35 1.03
CA LEU A 96 -10.59 4.00 0.64
C LEU A 96 -11.76 3.00 0.60
N LEU A 97 -11.51 1.77 0.15
CA LEU A 97 -12.51 0.70 0.18
C LEU A 97 -12.93 0.38 1.63
N ALA A 98 -11.97 0.32 2.54
CA ALA A 98 -12.22 0.13 3.96
C ALA A 98 -13.02 1.29 4.56
N ALA A 99 -12.70 2.54 4.22
CA ALA A 99 -13.45 3.72 4.69
C ALA A 99 -14.91 3.68 4.21
N LYS A 100 -15.15 3.34 2.94
CA LYS A 100 -16.50 3.15 2.38
C LYS A 100 -17.28 2.04 3.09
N LYS A 101 -16.64 0.89 3.33
CA LYS A 101 -17.24 -0.25 4.05
C LYS A 101 -17.63 0.12 5.48
N LEU A 102 -16.83 0.96 6.14
CA LEU A 102 -17.09 1.46 7.49
C LEU A 102 -18.12 2.60 7.56
N SER A 103 -18.57 3.12 6.42
CA SER A 103 -19.46 4.29 6.36
C SER A 103 -18.90 5.51 7.12
N ILE A 104 -17.61 5.76 6.97
CA ILE A 104 -16.94 6.95 7.52
C ILE A 104 -16.51 7.90 6.40
N ALA A 105 -16.21 9.15 6.75
CA ALA A 105 -15.63 10.11 5.82
C ALA A 105 -14.34 9.53 5.21
N LEU A 106 -14.17 9.72 3.89
CA LEU A 106 -12.93 9.33 3.23
C LEU A 106 -11.79 10.21 3.77
N PRO A 107 -10.65 9.62 4.13
CA PRO A 107 -9.50 10.41 4.52
C PRO A 107 -8.99 11.20 3.31
N HIS A 108 -8.38 12.36 3.58
CA HIS A 108 -7.64 13.10 2.58
C HIS A 108 -6.32 12.38 2.31
N SER A 109 -6.04 12.11 1.03
CA SER A 109 -4.73 11.60 0.60
C SER A 109 -3.80 12.77 0.36
N THR A 110 -2.64 12.74 1.02
CA THR A 110 -1.57 13.71 0.76
C THR A 110 -0.81 13.33 -0.51
N ASP A 111 0.03 14.24 -1.02
CA ASP A 111 0.94 13.96 -2.14
C ASP A 111 2.15 13.08 -1.74
N VAL A 112 2.24 12.67 -0.47
CA VAL A 112 3.40 11.98 0.09
C VAL A 112 3.24 10.46 -0.01
N TRP A 113 3.82 9.89 -1.08
CA TRP A 113 3.96 8.45 -1.25
C TRP A 113 5.21 7.93 -0.52
N LEU A 114 5.00 7.17 0.55
CA LEU A 114 6.07 6.50 1.32
C LEU A 114 6.59 5.26 0.57
N ILE A 115 5.67 4.57 -0.10
CA ILE A 115 5.98 3.53 -1.07
C ILE A 115 5.28 3.94 -2.36
N PRO A 116 6.02 4.26 -3.44
CA PRO A 116 5.41 4.63 -4.70
C PRO A 116 4.53 3.50 -5.22
N LYS A 117 3.53 3.84 -6.05
CA LYS A 117 2.65 2.85 -6.66
C LYS A 117 3.48 1.77 -7.37
N ARG A 118 3.21 0.51 -7.04
CA ARG A 118 3.83 -0.70 -7.63
C ARG A 118 2.75 -1.70 -7.97
N LEU A 119 3.04 -2.53 -8.97
CA LEU A 119 2.17 -3.66 -9.31
C LEU A 119 2.15 -4.66 -8.15
N THR A 120 0.97 -5.03 -7.70
CA THR A 120 0.78 -6.16 -6.79
C THR A 120 0.92 -7.44 -7.60
N GLN A 121 1.80 -8.33 -7.15
CA GLN A 121 2.21 -9.52 -7.89
C GLN A 121 2.07 -10.76 -7.02
N VAL A 122 1.93 -11.90 -7.69
CA VAL A 122 2.11 -13.19 -7.02
C VAL A 122 3.59 -13.42 -6.83
N VAL A 123 4.01 -13.74 -5.61
CA VAL A 123 5.41 -14.00 -5.27
C VAL A 123 5.53 -15.40 -4.67
N CYS A 124 6.55 -16.13 -5.11
CA CYS A 124 6.83 -17.49 -4.65
C CYS A 124 8.35 -17.76 -4.61
N HIS A 125 8.75 -18.85 -3.95
CA HIS A 125 10.14 -19.31 -4.03
C HIS A 125 10.53 -19.66 -5.47
N ASP A 126 11.75 -19.34 -5.84
CA ASP A 126 12.28 -19.55 -7.17
C ASP A 126 12.71 -21.02 -7.33
N THR A 127 11.74 -21.82 -7.78
CA THR A 127 11.91 -23.24 -8.14
C THR A 127 11.43 -23.46 -9.58
N PRO A 128 11.91 -24.51 -10.29
CA PRO A 128 11.42 -24.79 -11.64
C PRO A 128 9.89 -24.92 -11.73
N GLN A 129 9.27 -25.52 -10.73
CA GLN A 129 7.82 -25.70 -10.65
C GLN A 129 7.11 -24.35 -10.51
N ASN A 130 7.61 -23.48 -9.62
CA ASN A 130 7.04 -22.17 -9.40
C ASN A 130 7.24 -21.23 -10.59
N ARG A 131 8.36 -21.32 -11.31
CA ARG A 131 8.57 -20.62 -12.58
C ARG A 131 7.50 -21.00 -13.61
N GLN A 132 7.19 -22.28 -13.75
CA GLN A 132 6.13 -22.74 -14.66
C GLN A 132 4.75 -22.24 -14.22
N PHE A 133 4.48 -22.25 -12.91
CA PHE A 133 3.25 -21.68 -12.36
C PHE A 133 3.13 -20.18 -12.68
N LEU A 134 4.18 -19.38 -12.47
CA LEU A 134 4.18 -17.95 -12.77
C LEU A 134 3.94 -17.69 -14.26
N LEU A 135 4.56 -18.46 -15.16
CA LEU A 135 4.32 -18.34 -16.60
C LEU A 135 2.85 -18.61 -16.98
N GLN A 136 2.23 -19.63 -16.39
CA GLN A 136 0.82 -19.93 -16.61
C GLN A 136 -0.08 -18.83 -16.05
N TYR A 137 0.23 -18.34 -14.85
CA TYR A 137 -0.46 -17.23 -14.22
C TYR A 137 -0.38 -15.97 -15.10
N ASP A 138 0.80 -15.61 -15.60
CA ASP A 138 1.01 -14.42 -16.44
C ASP A 138 0.23 -14.53 -17.76
N GLN A 139 0.21 -15.71 -18.39
CA GLN A 139 -0.58 -15.93 -19.60
C GLN A 139 -2.09 -15.76 -19.35
N LEU A 140 -2.59 -16.31 -18.24
CA LEU A 140 -4.01 -16.17 -17.86
C LEU A 140 -4.36 -14.71 -17.52
N MET A 141 -3.49 -14.03 -16.75
CA MET A 141 -3.71 -12.66 -16.33
C MET A 141 -3.76 -11.70 -17.53
N LYS A 142 -2.89 -11.87 -18.53
CA LYS A 142 -2.98 -11.14 -19.81
C LYS A 142 -4.36 -11.30 -20.48
N GLY A 143 -4.91 -12.52 -20.46
CA GLY A 143 -6.26 -12.79 -20.96
C GLY A 143 -7.37 -12.12 -20.13
N ILE A 144 -7.26 -12.16 -18.81
CA ILE A 144 -8.24 -11.54 -17.89
C ILE A 144 -8.22 -10.01 -18.03
N LYS A 145 -7.03 -9.40 -18.15
CA LYS A 145 -6.87 -7.96 -18.39
C LYS A 145 -7.46 -7.52 -19.73
N SER A 146 -7.06 -8.17 -20.82
CA SER A 146 -7.51 -7.82 -22.18
C SER A 146 -9.02 -8.01 -22.39
N SER A 147 -9.65 -8.91 -21.63
CA SER A 147 -11.11 -9.10 -21.66
C SER A 147 -11.90 -8.12 -20.80
N GLY A 148 -11.25 -7.27 -20.00
CA GLY A 148 -11.92 -6.35 -19.07
C GLY A 148 -12.47 -7.00 -17.79
N LYS A 149 -12.46 -8.34 -17.70
CA LYS A 149 -12.96 -9.11 -16.56
C LYS A 149 -12.26 -8.77 -15.24
N LEU A 150 -11.00 -8.33 -15.30
CA LEU A 150 -10.29 -7.94 -14.08
C LEU A 150 -10.99 -6.81 -13.33
N ARG A 151 -11.52 -5.83 -14.06
CA ARG A 151 -12.28 -4.72 -13.47
C ARG A 151 -13.62 -5.17 -12.90
N GLU A 152 -14.24 -6.19 -13.48
CA GLU A 152 -15.46 -6.79 -12.94
C GLU A 152 -15.21 -7.46 -11.60
N PHE A 153 -14.07 -8.14 -11.43
CA PHE A 153 -13.71 -8.82 -10.18
C PHE A 153 -13.27 -7.85 -9.09
N MET A 154 -12.42 -6.88 -9.43
CA MET A 154 -11.78 -5.99 -8.45
C MET A 154 -12.63 -4.74 -8.15
N GLY A 155 -13.62 -4.44 -8.99
CA GLY A 155 -14.45 -3.25 -8.85
C GLY A 155 -13.80 -1.97 -9.41
N PRO A 156 -14.41 -0.80 -9.17
CA PRO A 156 -14.08 0.43 -9.88
C PRO A 156 -12.77 1.10 -9.46
N LEU A 157 -12.19 0.72 -8.31
CA LEU A 157 -10.97 1.35 -7.80
C LEU A 157 -9.68 0.67 -8.26
N VAL A 158 -9.78 -0.48 -8.95
CA VAL A 158 -8.60 -1.16 -9.49
C VAL A 158 -7.90 -0.30 -10.52
N ASN A 159 -6.59 -0.15 -10.39
CA ASN A 159 -5.77 0.57 -11.35
C ASN A 159 -4.91 -0.42 -12.15
N LEU A 160 -5.26 -0.55 -13.44
CA LEU A 160 -4.68 -1.52 -14.36
C LEU A 160 -3.66 -0.91 -15.32
N GLN A 161 -3.44 0.41 -15.25
CA GLN A 161 -2.50 1.08 -16.13
C GLN A 161 -1.07 0.96 -15.59
N ASP A 162 -0.13 0.91 -16.52
CA ASP A 162 1.32 0.78 -16.34
C ASP A 162 1.95 2.07 -15.83
N GLY A 163 1.53 2.54 -14.64
CA GLY A 163 2.18 3.63 -13.91
C GLY A 163 2.30 4.97 -14.65
N SER A 164 1.55 5.16 -15.73
CA SER A 164 1.68 6.29 -16.66
C SER A 164 0.63 7.39 -16.47
N GLU A 165 -0.38 7.19 -15.61
CA GLU A 165 -1.34 8.25 -15.27
C GLU A 165 -1.48 8.40 -13.74
N GLU A 166 -1.19 9.62 -13.28
CA GLU A 166 -1.56 10.12 -11.96
C GLU A 166 -3.09 10.17 -11.86
N TYR A 167 -3.68 9.31 -11.03
CA TYR A 167 -5.05 9.47 -10.58
C TYR A 167 -5.10 9.66 -9.07
N TYR A 168 -5.89 10.69 -8.73
CA TYR A 168 -6.32 11.25 -7.45
C TYR A 168 -5.28 12.07 -6.70
#